data_AF-A0A8S3ZDZ3-F1
#
_entry.id   AF-A0A8S3ZDZ3-F1
#
_cell.length_a   1.000
_cell.length_b   1.000
_cell.length_c   1.000
_cell.angle_alpha   90.00
_cell.angle_beta   90.00
_cell.angle_gamma   90.00
#
_symmetry.space_group_name_H-M   'P 1'
#
loop_
_entity.id
_entity.type
_entity.pdbx_description
1 polymer ?
#
loop_
_entity_poly.entity_id
_entity_poly.type
_entity_poly.pdbx_seq_one_letter_code
_entity_poly.pdbx_strand_id
1 'polypeptide(L)'
;MDLRLAFDDDDLNTTREKTRDDINLPYNVKTCSPQWFESVVESYQKNFVDTEAEVDLEQIPQIFKYSGDFHYHKQNYEIAAQRYKRSLELLPENNVLMRIDVKESLCRCYLYCGQTSESLQLARDMVSEMSNQDETHQRQALLLLSTVCEKMERWAECVECLEKLCTRHPYFAQCWDGLGDAYMKLYSHPSVDNGILVKEEAFNGGGHFNSEIHIVRPLTCYIRA
;
A
#
# COMPACT_ATOMS: atom_id res chain seq x y z
N MET A 1 -4.49 -1.97 -35.73
CA MET A 1 -3.68 -3.19 -35.53
C MET A 1 -4.62 -4.20 -34.92
N ASP A 2 -4.98 -5.24 -35.67
CA ASP A 2 -5.70 -6.38 -35.10
C ASP A 2 -4.77 -7.09 -34.12
N LEU A 3 -5.07 -6.93 -32.83
CA LEU A 3 -4.55 -7.82 -31.80
C LEU A 3 -5.17 -9.18 -32.13
N ARG A 4 -4.42 -10.05 -32.80
CA ARG A 4 -4.77 -11.46 -33.09
C ARG A 4 -4.89 -12.27 -31.81
N LEU A 5 -5.81 -11.87 -30.93
CA LEU A 5 -6.25 -12.55 -29.73
C LEU A 5 -7.43 -13.46 -30.09
N ALA A 6 -7.31 -14.20 -31.20
CA ALA A 6 -8.22 -15.29 -31.46
C ALA A 6 -7.84 -16.39 -30.47
N PHE A 7 -8.45 -16.34 -29.28
CA PHE A 7 -8.58 -17.51 -28.42
C PHE A 7 -9.41 -18.50 -29.24
N ASP A 8 -8.72 -19.52 -29.77
CA ASP A 8 -9.37 -20.56 -30.55
C ASP A 8 -10.10 -21.47 -29.54
N ASP A 9 -11.39 -21.77 -29.77
CA ASP A 9 -12.14 -22.69 -28.90
C ASP A 9 -11.48 -24.07 -28.81
N ASP A 10 -10.58 -24.37 -29.76
CA ASP A 10 -9.70 -25.54 -29.75
C ASP A 10 -8.74 -25.57 -28.54
N ASP A 11 -8.31 -24.43 -28.01
CA ASP A 11 -7.45 -24.39 -26.81
C ASP A 11 -8.17 -24.99 -25.59
N LEU A 12 -9.49 -24.81 -25.49
CA LEU A 12 -10.33 -25.39 -24.43
C LEU A 12 -10.60 -26.88 -24.64
N ASN A 13 -10.47 -27.37 -25.87
CA ASN A 13 -10.65 -28.78 -26.24
C ASN A 13 -9.35 -29.59 -26.13
N THR A 14 -8.21 -28.95 -25.88
CA THR A 14 -6.94 -29.64 -25.57
C THR A 14 -6.95 -30.23 -24.15
N THR A 15 -7.80 -31.22 -23.90
CA THR A 15 -7.57 -32.11 -22.76
C THR A 15 -6.22 -32.80 -22.99
N ARG A 16 -5.21 -32.47 -22.17
CA ARG A 16 -3.96 -33.23 -22.12
C ARG A 16 -4.32 -34.69 -21.92
N GLU A 17 -4.16 -35.50 -22.97
CA GLU A 17 -4.36 -36.93 -22.89
C GLU A 17 -3.33 -37.47 -21.90
N LYS A 18 -3.79 -37.89 -20.73
CA LYS A 18 -2.93 -38.55 -19.74
C LYS A 18 -2.39 -39.80 -20.42
N THR A 19 -1.07 -39.84 -20.64
CA THR A 19 -0.43 -41.03 -21.18
C THR A 19 -0.63 -42.20 -20.20
N ARG A 20 -0.53 -43.44 -20.67
CA ARG A 20 -0.62 -44.62 -19.77
C ARG A 20 0.40 -44.58 -18.63
N ASP A 21 1.50 -43.86 -18.83
CA ASP A 21 2.54 -43.63 -17.84
C ASP A 21 2.12 -42.59 -16.78
N ASP A 22 1.35 -41.55 -17.16
CA ASP A 22 0.80 -40.54 -16.23
C ASP A 22 -0.20 -41.14 -15.23
N ILE A 23 -0.85 -42.25 -15.58
CA ILE A 23 -1.85 -42.94 -14.74
C ILE A 23 -1.21 -43.68 -13.57
N ASN A 24 0.06 -44.08 -13.70
CA ASN A 24 0.79 -44.88 -12.70
C ASN A 24 1.87 -44.08 -11.96
N LEU A 25 1.95 -42.76 -12.16
CA LEU A 25 2.84 -41.91 -11.37
C LEU A 25 2.35 -41.91 -9.91
N PRO A 26 3.16 -42.34 -8.94
CA PRO A 26 2.82 -42.17 -7.54
C PRO A 26 2.68 -40.66 -7.27
N TYR A 27 1.50 -40.27 -6.76
CA TYR A 27 1.25 -38.89 -6.38
C TYR A 27 2.15 -38.52 -5.19
N ASN A 28 3.24 -37.81 -5.48
CA ASN A 28 4.09 -37.23 -4.46
C ASN A 28 3.51 -35.88 -4.06
N VAL A 29 2.89 -35.83 -2.87
CA VAL A 29 2.45 -34.57 -2.26
C VAL A 29 3.67 -33.68 -2.06
N LYS A 30 3.63 -32.45 -2.56
CA LYS A 30 4.63 -31.44 -2.23
C LYS A 30 4.51 -31.14 -0.74
N THR A 31 5.46 -31.62 0.05
CA THR A 31 5.55 -31.31 1.49
C THR A 31 6.29 -30.00 1.68
N CYS A 32 5.64 -29.04 2.35
CA CYS A 32 6.23 -27.74 2.67
C CYS A 32 6.59 -27.71 4.15
N SER A 33 7.88 -27.56 4.48
CA SER A 33 8.30 -27.43 5.87
C SER A 33 7.91 -26.05 6.42
N PRO A 34 7.53 -25.95 7.71
CA PRO A 34 7.29 -24.65 8.34
C PRO A 34 8.53 -23.75 8.23
N GLN A 35 8.32 -22.46 7.91
CA GLN A 35 9.39 -21.45 7.81
C GLN A 35 10.50 -21.80 6.80
N TRP A 36 10.21 -22.64 5.79
CA TRP A 36 11.18 -23.00 4.75
C TRP A 36 11.86 -21.77 4.12
N PHE A 37 11.11 -20.67 3.97
CA PHE A 37 11.59 -19.41 3.40
C PHE A 37 12.74 -18.77 4.20
N GLU A 38 12.80 -18.94 5.53
CA GLU A 38 13.91 -18.40 6.32
C GLU A 38 15.22 -19.10 5.97
N SER A 39 15.19 -20.41 5.78
CA SER A 39 16.38 -21.19 5.42
C SER A 39 16.95 -20.75 4.06
N VAL A 40 16.07 -20.43 3.11
CA VAL A 40 16.44 -19.93 1.77
C VAL A 40 16.99 -18.50 1.86
N VAL A 41 16.40 -17.65 2.69
CA VAL A 41 16.90 -16.29 2.90
C VAL A 41 18.29 -16.31 3.54
N GLU A 42 18.50 -17.16 4.54
CA GLU A 42 19.81 -17.30 5.18
C GLU A 42 20.88 -17.85 4.23
N SER A 43 20.56 -18.86 3.41
CA SER A 43 21.51 -19.40 2.44
C SER A 43 21.87 -18.36 1.38
N TYR A 44 20.87 -17.62 0.88
CA TYR A 44 21.05 -16.54 -0.09
C TYR A 44 21.93 -15.41 0.48
N GLN A 45 21.70 -15.00 1.74
CA GLN A 45 22.51 -13.96 2.39
C GLN A 45 23.97 -14.38 2.65
N LYS A 46 24.21 -15.67 2.88
CA LYS A 46 25.56 -16.21 3.10
C LYS A 46 26.34 -16.44 1.79
N ASN A 47 25.79 -16.06 0.63
CA ASN A 47 26.34 -16.33 -0.72
C ASN A 47 26.66 -17.82 -0.95
N PHE A 48 25.98 -18.73 -0.25
CA PHE A 48 26.25 -20.16 -0.34
C PHE A 48 25.43 -20.76 -1.50
N VAL A 49 26.01 -20.75 -2.71
CA VAL A 49 25.43 -21.32 -3.94
C VAL A 49 25.62 -22.84 -3.96
N ASP A 50 25.22 -23.52 -2.89
CA ASP A 50 25.30 -24.98 -2.78
C ASP A 50 24.02 -25.51 -2.12
N THR A 51 22.87 -25.07 -2.64
CA THR A 51 21.60 -25.71 -2.31
C THR A 51 21.14 -26.45 -3.55
N GLU A 52 21.10 -27.79 -3.48
CA GLU A 52 20.49 -28.70 -4.46
C GLU A 52 19.00 -28.39 -4.74
N ALA A 53 18.41 -27.44 -4.00
CA ALA A 53 17.16 -26.80 -4.34
C ALA A 53 17.44 -25.71 -5.38
N GLU A 54 17.12 -26.01 -6.63
CA GLU A 54 17.00 -25.08 -7.75
C GLU A 54 15.88 -24.05 -7.43
N VAL A 55 16.15 -23.15 -6.48
CA VAL A 55 15.25 -22.05 -6.17
C VAL A 55 15.38 -21.08 -7.31
N ASP A 56 14.35 -21.05 -8.13
CA ASP A 56 14.16 -20.08 -9.20
C ASP A 56 14.45 -18.67 -8.67
N LEU A 57 15.44 -18.02 -9.28
CA LEU A 57 15.91 -16.68 -8.90
C LEU A 57 14.77 -15.66 -8.95
N GLU A 58 13.75 -15.90 -9.79
CA GLU A 58 12.57 -15.06 -9.91
C GLU A 58 11.69 -15.08 -8.64
N GLN A 59 11.78 -16.14 -7.83
CA GLN A 59 10.99 -16.29 -6.60
C GLN A 59 11.65 -15.66 -5.38
N ILE A 60 12.97 -15.39 -5.43
CA ILE A 60 13.72 -14.83 -4.30
C ILE A 60 13.08 -13.56 -3.71
N PRO A 61 12.63 -12.56 -4.50
CA PRO A 61 11.99 -11.38 -3.92
C PRO A 61 10.71 -11.70 -3.13
N GLN A 62 9.96 -12.73 -3.54
CA GLN A 62 8.75 -13.18 -2.86
C GLN A 62 9.08 -13.91 -1.55
N ILE A 63 10.16 -14.68 -1.54
CA ILE A 63 10.67 -15.34 -0.33
C ILE A 63 11.09 -14.29 0.70
N PHE A 64 11.78 -13.22 0.28
CA PHE A 64 12.09 -12.08 1.16
C PHE A 64 10.82 -11.40 1.70
N LYS A 65 9.79 -11.24 0.88
CA LYS A 65 8.49 -10.73 1.34
C LYS A 65 7.90 -11.64 2.43
N TYR A 66 7.84 -12.95 2.22
CA TYR A 66 7.33 -13.90 3.23
C TYR A 66 8.10 -13.86 4.55
N SER A 67 9.43 -13.75 4.48
CA SER A 67 10.27 -13.52 5.66
C SER A 67 9.90 -12.20 6.36
N GLY A 68 9.72 -11.12 5.59
CA GLY A 68 9.25 -9.83 6.10
C GLY A 68 7.92 -9.94 6.84
N ASP A 69 6.91 -10.57 6.23
CA ASP A 69 5.57 -10.77 6.80
C ASP A 69 5.64 -11.58 8.10
N PHE A 70 6.45 -12.63 8.12
CA PHE A 70 6.68 -13.45 9.31
C PHE A 70 7.30 -12.64 10.46
N HIS A 71 8.32 -11.83 10.18
CA HIS A 71 8.95 -10.97 11.16
C HIS A 71 8.04 -9.82 11.62
N TYR A 72 7.19 -9.29 10.73
CA TYR A 72 6.18 -8.30 11.04
C TYR A 72 5.15 -8.85 12.05
N HIS A 73 4.67 -10.08 11.85
CA HIS A 73 3.78 -10.74 12.80
C HIS A 73 4.43 -11.02 14.16
N LYS A 74 5.75 -11.22 14.19
CA LYS A 74 6.53 -11.33 15.42
C LYS A 74 6.86 -9.98 16.08
N GLN A 75 6.40 -8.86 15.50
CA GLN A 75 6.72 -7.49 15.95
C GLN A 75 8.21 -7.13 15.86
N ASN A 76 8.98 -7.88 15.06
CA ASN A 76 10.39 -7.60 14.79
C ASN A 76 10.49 -6.65 13.59
N TYR A 77 10.02 -5.42 13.76
CA TYR A 77 9.83 -4.46 12.66
C TYR A 77 11.14 -4.06 11.97
N GLU A 78 12.26 -4.00 12.69
CA GLU A 78 13.57 -3.68 12.12
C GLU A 78 14.02 -4.75 11.11
N ILE A 79 13.87 -6.03 11.49
CA ILE A 79 14.21 -7.15 10.62
C ILE A 79 13.24 -7.19 9.43
N ALA A 80 11.93 -7.02 9.68
CA ALA A 80 10.93 -6.97 8.64
C ALA A 80 11.23 -5.88 7.60
N ALA A 81 11.59 -4.67 8.04
CA ALA A 81 11.99 -3.57 7.16
C ALA A 81 13.19 -3.94 6.28
N GLN A 82 14.22 -4.58 6.86
CA GLN A 82 15.38 -5.06 6.10
C GLN A 82 14.99 -6.10 5.04
N ARG A 83 14.10 -7.04 5.37
CA ARG A 83 13.60 -8.06 4.43
C ARG A 83 12.81 -7.44 3.29
N TYR A 84 11.88 -6.52 3.59
CA TYR A 84 11.10 -5.82 2.55
C TYR A 84 11.97 -4.93 1.67
N LYS A 85 12.95 -4.22 2.26
CA LYS A 85 13.92 -3.44 1.48
C LYS A 85 14.68 -4.33 0.51
N ARG A 86 15.16 -5.49 0.98
CA ARG A 86 15.84 -6.46 0.12
C ARG A 86 14.93 -7.01 -0.99
N SER A 87 13.66 -7.26 -0.70
CA SER A 87 12.68 -7.65 -1.72
C SER A 87 12.52 -6.57 -2.79
N LEU A 88 12.40 -5.29 -2.41
CA LEU A 88 12.28 -4.17 -3.37
C LEU A 88 13.50 -3.98 -4.26
N GLU A 89 14.70 -4.24 -3.75
CA GLU A 89 15.95 -4.21 -4.52
C GLU A 89 16.01 -5.30 -5.59
N LEU A 90 15.43 -6.47 -5.30
CA LEU A 90 15.44 -7.63 -6.21
C LEU A 90 14.25 -7.64 -7.17
N LEU A 91 13.17 -6.90 -6.88
CA LEU A 91 11.98 -6.86 -7.71
C LEU A 91 12.21 -6.08 -9.01
N PRO A 92 11.90 -6.66 -10.19
CA PRO A 92 11.94 -5.92 -11.44
C PRO A 92 10.87 -4.82 -11.43
N GLU A 93 11.15 -3.69 -12.10
CA GLU A 93 10.24 -2.54 -12.15
C GLU A 93 8.87 -2.87 -12.75
N ASN A 94 8.82 -3.88 -13.63
CA ASN A 94 7.58 -4.34 -14.25
C ASN A 94 6.60 -5.00 -13.26
N ASN A 95 7.08 -5.50 -12.10
CA ASN A 95 6.21 -6.13 -11.11
C ASN A 95 5.58 -5.09 -10.17
N VAL A 96 4.74 -4.22 -10.76
CA VAL A 96 4.16 -3.05 -10.09
C VAL A 96 3.36 -3.43 -8.85
N LEU A 97 2.49 -4.44 -8.94
CA LEU A 97 1.61 -4.86 -7.84
C LEU A 97 2.39 -5.33 -6.61
N MET A 98 3.42 -6.16 -6.83
CA MET A 98 4.24 -6.65 -5.73
C MET A 98 5.09 -5.54 -5.13
N ARG A 99 5.61 -4.62 -5.95
CA ARG A 99 6.35 -3.46 -5.45
C ARG A 99 5.48 -2.56 -4.58
N ILE A 100 4.22 -2.34 -4.96
CA ILE A 100 3.25 -1.58 -4.16
C ILE A 100 3.06 -2.23 -2.79
N ASP A 101 2.81 -3.53 -2.76
CA ASP A 101 2.54 -4.30 -1.53
C ASP A 101 3.76 -4.30 -0.58
N VAL A 102 4.96 -4.51 -1.14
CA VAL A 102 6.19 -4.46 -0.35
C VAL A 102 6.50 -3.03 0.12
N LYS A 103 6.23 -1.99 -0.70
CA LYS A 103 6.36 -0.58 -0.27
C LYS A 103 5.39 -0.24 0.87
N GLU A 104 4.13 -0.69 0.80
CA GLU A 104 3.16 -0.51 1.88
C GLU A 104 3.67 -1.16 3.18
N SER A 105 4.10 -2.40 3.10
CA SER A 105 4.57 -3.17 4.25
C SER A 105 5.83 -2.55 4.87
N LEU A 106 6.76 -2.07 4.03
CA LEU A 106 7.94 -1.32 4.46
C LEU A 106 7.56 0.00 5.15
N CYS A 107 6.60 0.75 4.59
CA CYS A 107 6.11 2.00 5.16
C CYS A 107 5.55 1.80 6.57
N ARG A 108 4.75 0.74 6.78
CA ARG A 108 4.23 0.34 8.09
C ARG A 108 5.36 -0.04 9.05
N CYS A 109 6.38 -0.76 8.58
CA CYS A 109 7.54 -1.08 9.41
C CYS A 109 8.28 0.18 9.88
N TYR A 110 8.55 1.13 8.98
CA TYR A 110 9.19 2.40 9.33
C TYR A 110 8.40 3.18 10.38
N LEU A 111 7.07 3.17 10.27
CA LEU A 111 6.20 3.79 11.26
C LEU A 111 6.39 3.19 12.66
N TYR A 112 6.45 1.86 12.77
CA TYR A 112 6.66 1.18 14.05
C TYR A 112 8.10 1.24 14.57
N CYS A 113 9.09 1.36 13.70
CA CYS A 113 10.49 1.57 14.08
C CYS A 113 10.78 3.02 14.54
N GLY A 114 9.81 3.93 14.47
CA GLY A 114 10.01 5.36 14.78
C GLY A 114 10.71 6.16 13.67
N GLN A 115 10.92 5.55 12.50
CA GLN A 115 11.45 6.20 11.29
C GLN A 115 10.32 6.93 10.55
N THR A 116 9.73 7.91 11.23
CA THR A 116 8.50 8.58 10.79
C THR A 116 8.70 9.43 9.54
N SER A 117 9.88 10.05 9.37
CA SER A 117 10.24 10.81 8.17
C SER A 117 10.27 9.95 6.91
N GLU A 118 10.90 8.78 6.98
CA GLU A 118 11.04 7.83 5.88
C GLU A 118 9.69 7.20 5.53
N SER A 119 8.91 6.86 6.55
CA SER A 119 7.53 6.39 6.39
C SER A 119 6.66 7.42 5.65
N LEU A 120 6.72 8.68 6.07
CA LEU A 120 5.96 9.77 5.46
C LEU A 120 6.37 10.03 4.01
N GLN A 121 7.67 10.06 3.72
CA GLN A 121 8.15 10.26 2.35
C GLN A 121 7.67 9.11 1.45
N LEU A 122 7.83 7.87 1.90
CA LEU A 122 7.40 6.69 1.14
C LEU A 122 5.88 6.70 0.87
N ALA A 123 5.07 7.08 1.86
CA ALA A 123 3.62 7.20 1.69
C ALA A 123 3.23 8.29 0.67
N ARG A 124 3.90 9.44 0.68
CA ARG A 124 3.68 10.51 -0.30
C ARG A 124 4.06 10.10 -1.71
N ASP A 125 5.21 9.44 -1.85
CA ASP A 125 5.69 8.93 -3.13
C ASP A 125 4.67 7.93 -3.70
N MET A 126 4.16 7.01 -2.87
CA MET A 126 3.10 6.08 -3.28
C MET A 126 1.82 6.79 -3.75
N VAL A 127 1.34 7.81 -3.02
CA VAL A 127 0.16 8.59 -3.44
C VAL A 127 0.41 9.29 -4.78
N SER A 128 1.62 9.79 -5.02
CA SER A 128 1.99 10.45 -6.28
C SER A 128 2.05 9.47 -7.46
N GLU A 129 2.64 8.29 -7.25
CA GLU A 129 2.77 7.22 -8.26
C GLU A 129 1.40 6.66 -8.66
N MET A 130 0.51 6.47 -7.67
CA MET A 130 -0.78 5.83 -7.86
C MET A 130 -1.89 6.74 -8.38
N SER A 131 -1.65 8.06 -8.44
CA SER A 131 -2.69 9.01 -8.86
C SER A 131 -3.23 8.77 -10.27
N ASN A 132 -2.55 7.95 -11.07
CA ASN A 132 -2.87 7.71 -12.49
C ASN A 132 -3.17 6.25 -12.85
N GLN A 133 -3.00 5.28 -11.93
CA GLN A 133 -2.89 3.86 -12.31
C GLN A 133 -4.11 3.01 -11.91
N ASP A 134 -4.72 3.22 -10.73
CA ASP A 134 -5.90 2.48 -10.26
C ASP A 134 -6.53 3.16 -9.02
N GLU A 135 -7.86 3.24 -8.97
CA GLU A 135 -8.62 3.80 -7.85
C GLU A 135 -8.42 3.00 -6.56
N THR A 136 -8.31 1.67 -6.65
CA THR A 136 -8.16 0.80 -5.47
C THR A 136 -6.83 1.04 -4.78
N HIS A 137 -5.77 1.08 -5.58
CA HIS A 137 -4.42 1.36 -5.13
C HIS A 137 -4.28 2.79 -4.61
N GLN A 138 -4.84 3.78 -5.31
CA GLN A 138 -4.86 5.16 -4.83
C GLN A 138 -5.57 5.29 -3.48
N ARG A 139 -6.70 4.61 -3.29
CA ARG A 139 -7.39 4.53 -1.99
C ARG A 139 -6.48 3.97 -0.91
N GLN A 140 -5.76 2.89 -1.19
CA GLN A 140 -4.86 2.26 -0.23
C GLN A 140 -3.69 3.19 0.15
N ALA A 141 -3.08 3.88 -0.81
CA ALA A 141 -2.01 4.84 -0.52
C ALA A 141 -2.51 6.06 0.28
N LEU A 142 -3.72 6.56 0.00
CA LEU A 142 -4.31 7.64 0.78
C LEU A 142 -4.61 7.22 2.22
N LEU A 143 -5.09 5.99 2.44
CA LEU A 143 -5.28 5.43 3.78
C LEU A 143 -3.96 5.26 4.52
N LEU A 144 -2.93 4.78 3.84
CA LEU A 144 -1.60 4.66 4.43
C LEU A 144 -1.07 6.04 4.84
N LEU A 145 -1.13 7.04 3.94
CA LEU A 145 -0.67 8.39 4.22
C LEU A 145 -1.46 9.04 5.37
N SER A 146 -2.79 8.86 5.44
CA SER A 146 -3.57 9.39 6.56
C SER A 146 -3.14 8.79 7.89
N THR A 147 -2.90 7.47 7.96
CA THR A 147 -2.42 6.82 9.20
C THR A 147 -1.03 7.29 9.62
N VAL A 148 -0.13 7.54 8.67
CA VAL A 148 1.21 8.08 8.97
C VAL A 148 1.09 9.53 9.47
N CYS A 149 0.28 10.35 8.81
CA CYS A 149 0.03 11.73 9.24
C CYS A 149 -0.61 11.81 10.62
N GLU A 150 -1.56 10.93 10.93
CA GLU A 150 -2.18 10.82 12.26
C GLU A 150 -1.14 10.52 13.34
N LYS A 151 -0.26 9.54 13.12
CA LYS A 151 0.81 9.20 14.07
C LYS A 151 1.84 10.30 14.26
N MET A 152 2.05 11.14 13.25
CA MET A 152 2.94 12.30 13.32
C MET A 152 2.22 13.58 13.78
N GLU A 153 0.94 13.51 14.14
CA GLU A 153 0.11 14.66 14.51
C GLU A 153 0.04 15.75 13.42
N ARG A 154 0.18 15.35 12.15
CA ARG A 154 0.12 16.24 10.97
C ARG A 154 -1.31 16.34 10.49
N TRP A 155 -2.16 16.93 11.33
CA TRP A 155 -3.62 16.93 11.16
C TRP A 155 -4.09 17.56 9.85
N ALA A 156 -3.44 18.62 9.37
CA ALA A 156 -3.80 19.28 8.11
C ALA A 156 -3.68 18.33 6.90
N GLU A 157 -2.55 17.62 6.77
CA GLU A 157 -2.36 16.65 5.70
C GLU A 157 -3.24 15.41 5.88
N CYS A 158 -3.51 15.01 7.13
CA CYS A 158 -4.46 13.93 7.42
C CYS A 158 -5.87 14.27 6.89
N VAL A 159 -6.35 15.49 7.19
CA VAL A 159 -7.63 16.00 6.68
C VAL A 159 -7.65 16.02 5.16
N GLU A 160 -6.61 16.52 4.49
CA GLU A 160 -6.56 16.52 3.02
C GLU A 160 -6.66 15.11 2.41
N CYS A 161 -6.01 14.12 3.04
CA CYS A 161 -6.09 12.73 2.58
C CYS A 161 -7.48 12.14 2.79
N LEU A 162 -8.08 12.39 3.95
CA LEU A 162 -9.40 11.89 4.32
C LEU A 162 -10.52 12.57 3.52
N GLU A 163 -10.42 13.86 3.22
CA GLU A 163 -11.33 14.57 2.29
C GLU A 163 -11.30 13.92 0.90
N LYS A 164 -10.09 13.64 0.36
CA LYS A 164 -9.94 12.93 -0.92
C LYS A 164 -10.54 11.53 -0.89
N LEU A 165 -10.41 10.82 0.23
CA LEU A 165 -11.03 9.50 0.40
C LEU A 165 -12.56 9.57 0.47
N CYS A 166 -13.11 10.51 1.24
CA CYS A 166 -14.55 10.68 1.40
C CYS A 166 -15.25 11.12 0.10
N THR A 167 -14.59 11.97 -0.69
CA THR A 167 -15.10 12.41 -2.01
C THR A 167 -15.14 11.27 -3.03
N ARG A 168 -14.17 10.36 -3.00
CA ARG A 168 -14.10 9.20 -3.91
C ARG A 168 -14.92 8.01 -3.43
N HIS A 169 -14.99 7.79 -2.12
CA HIS A 169 -15.69 6.65 -1.51
C HIS A 169 -16.68 7.11 -0.44
N PRO A 170 -17.80 7.73 -0.82
CA PRO A 170 -18.76 8.30 0.13
C PRO A 170 -19.36 7.30 1.12
N TYR A 171 -19.41 6.02 0.75
CA TYR A 171 -20.02 4.95 1.55
C TYR A 171 -19.05 4.28 2.54
N PHE A 172 -17.80 4.74 2.62
CA PHE A 172 -16.84 4.18 3.56
C PHE A 172 -16.85 4.95 4.88
N ALA A 173 -17.73 4.53 5.80
CA ALA A 173 -18.01 5.22 7.07
C ALA A 173 -16.76 5.52 7.91
N GLN A 174 -15.79 4.59 7.95
CA GLN A 174 -14.56 4.76 8.72
C GLN A 174 -13.74 5.99 8.30
N CYS A 175 -13.80 6.40 7.02
CA CYS A 175 -13.14 7.62 6.58
C CYS A 175 -13.82 8.89 7.08
N TRP A 176 -15.16 8.88 7.19
CA TRP A 176 -15.90 10.01 7.74
C TRP A 176 -15.66 10.17 9.24
N ASP A 177 -15.62 9.05 9.97
CA ASP A 177 -15.28 9.04 11.39
C ASP A 177 -13.86 9.61 11.60
N GLY A 178 -12.89 9.08 10.85
CA GLY A 178 -11.50 9.57 10.90
C GLY A 178 -11.38 11.04 10.50
N LEU A 179 -12.17 11.51 9.53
CA LEU A 179 -12.18 12.92 9.11
C LEU A 179 -12.70 13.83 10.23
N GLY A 180 -13.76 13.41 10.92
CA GLY A 180 -14.28 14.10 12.10
C GLY A 180 -13.23 14.21 13.20
N ASP A 181 -12.58 13.09 13.55
CA ASP A 181 -11.51 13.06 14.56
C ASP A 181 -10.33 13.96 14.17
N ALA A 182 -9.90 13.92 12.90
CA ALA A 182 -8.81 14.74 12.39
C ALA A 182 -9.13 16.24 12.46
N TYR A 183 -10.36 16.66 12.12
CA TYR A 183 -10.78 18.05 12.29
C TYR A 183 -10.80 18.47 13.77
N MET A 184 -11.35 17.64 14.65
CA MET A 184 -11.38 17.92 16.08
C MET A 184 -9.97 18.15 16.62
N LYS A 185 -8.99 17.33 16.21
CA LYS A 185 -7.58 17.49 16.58
C LYS A 185 -6.93 18.74 15.98
N LEU A 186 -7.19 19.02 14.71
CA LEU A 186 -6.68 20.20 14.00
C LEU A 186 -7.13 21.51 14.68
N TYR A 187 -8.39 21.59 15.11
CA TYR A 187 -8.93 22.79 15.76
C TYR A 187 -8.72 22.83 17.28
N SER A 188 -8.47 21.69 17.92
CA SER A 188 -8.11 21.65 19.36
C SER A 188 -6.67 22.08 19.62
N HIS A 189 -5.79 21.90 18.63
CA HIS A 189 -4.38 22.30 18.69
C HIS A 189 -4.04 23.20 17.50
N PRO A 190 -4.38 24.50 17.53
CA PRO A 190 -3.94 25.44 16.50
C PRO A 190 -2.42 25.58 16.59
N SER A 191 -1.69 24.76 15.83
CA SER A 191 -0.26 24.95 15.60
C SER A 191 -0.06 26.21 14.75
N VAL A 192 0.92 27.02 15.15
CA VAL A 192 1.18 28.39 14.68
C VAL A 192 1.65 28.46 13.21
N ASP A 193 1.77 27.34 12.52
CA ASP A 193 2.47 27.25 11.23
C ASP A 193 1.57 26.76 10.07
N ASN A 194 0.32 27.23 10.04
CA ASN A 194 -0.55 27.01 8.90
C ASN A 194 -0.37 28.14 7.89
N GLY A 195 0.63 27.97 7.01
CA GLY A 195 0.67 28.58 5.69
C GLY A 195 -0.50 28.08 4.85
N ILE A 196 -1.71 28.56 5.13
CA ILE A 196 -2.88 28.31 4.30
C ILE A 196 -2.67 29.11 3.02
N LEU A 197 -2.35 28.40 1.92
CA LEU A 197 -2.59 28.90 0.57
C LEU A 197 -4.10 29.02 0.38
N VAL A 198 -4.65 30.14 0.86
CA VAL A 198 -6.00 30.57 0.50
C VAL A 198 -5.96 30.93 -0.98
N LYS A 199 -6.39 30.01 -1.85
CA LYS A 199 -6.92 30.43 -3.14
C LYS A 199 -8.22 31.16 -2.86
N GLU A 200 -8.14 32.49 -2.74
CA GLU A 200 -9.30 33.36 -2.76
C GLU A 200 -9.95 33.27 -4.14
N GLU A 201 -11.01 32.50 -4.28
CA GLU A 201 -12.02 32.80 -5.29
C GLU A 201 -12.99 33.80 -4.67
N ALA A 202 -12.77 35.07 -4.99
CA ALA A 202 -13.56 36.19 -4.51
C ALA A 202 -15.01 36.08 -5.00
N PHE A 203 -15.92 35.73 -4.10
CA PHE A 203 -17.35 36.01 -4.29
C PHE A 203 -17.65 37.39 -3.72
N ASN A 204 -17.84 38.34 -4.62
CA ASN A 204 -18.03 39.75 -4.32
C ASN A 204 -19.45 39.97 -3.75
N GLY A 205 -19.55 40.20 -2.44
CA GLY A 205 -20.80 40.53 -1.75
C GLY A 205 -20.49 41.31 -0.48
N GLY A 206 -20.61 42.64 -0.56
CA GLY A 206 -20.31 43.54 0.55
C GLY A 206 -21.19 43.33 1.77
N GLY A 207 -20.57 43.34 2.94
CA GLY A 207 -21.24 43.29 4.23
C GLY A 207 -20.22 43.25 5.35
N HIS A 208 -20.02 44.38 6.02
CA HIS A 208 -19.11 44.52 7.15
C HIS A 208 -19.65 43.70 8.34
N PHE A 209 -18.97 42.61 8.71
CA PHE A 209 -19.14 41.94 10.00
C PHE A 209 -17.80 41.41 10.49
N ASN A 210 -17.42 41.89 11.67
CA ASN A 210 -16.21 41.51 12.37
C ASN A 210 -16.59 40.48 13.44
N SER A 211 -16.28 39.21 13.20
CA SER A 211 -16.25 38.11 14.17
C SER A 211 -15.53 36.96 13.49
N GLU A 212 -14.55 36.35 14.17
CA GLU A 212 -13.75 35.20 13.74
C GLU A 212 -14.49 34.27 12.77
N ILE A 213 -14.21 34.41 11.47
CA ILE A 213 -14.80 33.56 10.44
C ILE A 213 -14.03 32.25 10.47
N HIS A 214 -14.51 31.31 11.27
CA HIS A 214 -14.18 29.91 11.04
C HIS A 214 -14.78 29.53 9.69
N ILE A 215 -13.96 29.48 8.65
CA ILE A 215 -14.35 28.94 7.34
C ILE A 215 -14.51 27.43 7.54
N VAL A 216 -15.69 27.03 8.00
CA VAL A 216 -16.12 25.63 7.96
C VAL A 216 -16.33 25.31 6.50
N ARG A 217 -15.41 24.57 5.89
CA ARG A 217 -15.64 24.02 4.56
C ARG A 217 -16.91 23.15 4.65
N PRO A 218 -17.95 23.41 3.86
CA PRO A 218 -19.17 22.64 3.93
C PRO A 218 -18.86 21.19 3.52
N LEU A 219 -18.99 20.27 4.46
CA LEU A 219 -18.99 18.82 4.22
C LEU A 219 -20.28 18.48 3.45
N THR A 220 -20.26 18.55 2.13
CA THR A 220 -21.40 18.15 1.29
C THR A 220 -21.43 16.63 1.18
N CYS A 221 -22.11 15.98 2.12
CA CYS A 221 -22.52 14.59 1.96
C CYS A 221 -23.67 14.53 0.93
N TYR A 222 -23.36 14.19 -0.32
CA TYR A 222 -24.38 13.80 -1.29
C TYR A 222 -24.82 12.36 -0.98
N ILE A 223 -25.73 12.21 -0.02
CA ILE A 223 -26.51 10.98 0.13
C ILE A 223 -27.56 11.02 -1.00
N ARG A 224 -27.28 10.34 -2.12
CA ARG A 224 -28.32 10.03 -3.10
C ARG A 224 -29.18 8.91 -2.49
N ALA A 225 -30.41 9.24 -2.13
CA ALA A 225 -31.45 8.29 -1.76
C ALA A 225 -31.88 7.43 -2.95
#